data_AF-A0A6P0LQD9-F1
#
_entry.id   AF-A0A6P0LQD9-F1
#
_cell.length_a   1.000
_cell.length_b   1.000
_cell.length_c   1.000
_cell.angle_alpha   90.00
_cell.angle_beta   90.00
_cell.angle_gamma   90.00
#
_symmetry.space_group_name_H-M   'P 1'
#
loop_
_entity.id
_entity.type
_entity.pdbx_description
1 polymer ?
#
loop_
_entity_poly.entity_id
_entity_poly.type
_entity_poly.pdbx_seq_one_letter_code
_entity_poly.pdbx_strand_id
1 'polypeptide(L)'
;MTKLGNILKKTMKLMSLLALIFSLYQLPAIAGNFSKTCHNIRLEDKIILKARCRRISGTYVDAAVSLNNCIDNRDGVLVFGGHKFSLTCRHISLLDDDYTLLAQCRRRNGRRHWSTLELDEGTTNNDGLLQCN
;
A
#
# COMPACT_ATOMS: atom_id res chain seq x y z
N MET A 1 46.58 32.45 6.08
CA MET A 1 45.57 31.72 5.26
C MET A 1 44.83 30.63 6.07
N THR A 2 44.25 30.95 7.24
CA THR A 2 43.87 29.89 8.21
C THR A 2 42.43 29.94 8.71
N LYS A 3 41.74 31.08 8.68
CA LYS A 3 40.38 31.20 9.23
C LYS A 3 39.28 30.82 8.23
N LEU A 4 39.36 31.33 7.00
CA LEU A 4 38.39 31.06 5.94
C LEU A 4 38.40 29.58 5.49
N GLY A 5 39.59 28.99 5.30
CA GLY A 5 39.71 27.58 4.94
C GLY A 5 39.16 26.62 6.00
N ASN A 6 39.25 26.98 7.28
CA ASN A 6 38.69 26.17 8.37
C ASN A 6 37.16 26.29 8.44
N ILE A 7 36.60 27.46 8.11
CA ILE A 7 35.15 27.68 8.04
C ILE A 7 34.55 26.91 6.85
N LEU A 8 35.18 26.95 5.67
CA LEU A 8 34.75 26.15 4.51
C LEU A 8 34.79 24.65 4.81
N LYS A 9 35.87 24.13 5.43
CA LYS A 9 35.94 22.70 5.79
C LYS A 9 34.87 22.29 6.81
N LYS A 10 34.56 23.15 7.79
CA LYS A 10 33.50 22.88 8.77
C LYS A 10 32.11 22.90 8.13
N THR A 11 31.83 23.89 7.28
CA THR A 11 30.54 23.99 6.58
C THR A 11 30.36 22.82 5.61
N MET A 12 31.38 22.44 4.85
CA MET A 12 31.32 21.24 3.98
C MET A 12 31.07 19.95 4.76
N LYS A 13 31.75 19.75 5.91
CA LYS A 13 31.49 18.59 6.78
C LYS A 13 30.07 18.61 7.35
N LEU A 14 29.56 19.77 7.73
CA LEU A 14 28.20 19.93 8.25
C LEU A 14 27.15 19.60 7.17
N MET A 15 27.35 20.09 5.94
CA MET A 15 26.47 19.79 4.80
C MET A 15 26.52 18.30 4.44
N SER A 16 27.71 17.68 4.47
CA SER A 16 27.85 16.23 4.25
C SER A 16 27.17 15.40 5.34
N LEU A 17 27.25 15.83 6.61
CA LEU A 17 26.60 15.14 7.72
C LEU A 17 25.08 15.25 7.63
N LEU A 18 24.55 16.42 7.24
CA LEU A 18 23.11 16.64 7.01
C LEU A 18 22.58 15.80 5.84
N ALA A 19 23.34 15.68 4.76
CA ALA A 19 22.96 14.84 3.61
C ALA A 19 22.92 13.34 3.96
N LEU A 20 23.89 12.86 4.76
CA LEU A 20 23.88 11.50 5.29
C LEU A 20 22.64 11.24 6.15
N ILE A 21 22.28 12.18 7.02
CA ILE A 21 21.06 12.08 7.84
C ILE A 21 19.82 12.05 6.94
N PHE A 22 19.73 12.90 5.91
CA PHE A 22 18.59 12.90 4.98
C PHE A 22 18.46 11.59 4.20
N SER A 23 19.57 10.97 3.80
CA SER A 23 19.57 9.64 3.16
C SER A 23 19.10 8.52 4.10
N LEU A 24 19.28 8.67 5.41
CA LEU A 24 18.77 7.75 6.43
C LEU A 24 17.26 7.96 6.70
N TYR A 25 16.69 9.09 6.28
CA TYR A 25 15.25 9.39 6.33
C TYR A 25 14.53 9.10 5.01
N GLN A 26 15.09 8.24 4.14
CA GLN A 26 14.31 7.55 3.12
C GLN A 26 13.44 6.49 3.82
N LEU A 27 12.48 6.92 4.64
CA LEU A 27 11.40 6.03 5.04
C LEU A 27 10.71 5.62 3.74
N PRO A 28 10.52 4.32 3.46
CA PRO A 28 9.53 3.96 2.46
C PRO A 28 8.26 4.66 2.90
N ALA A 29 7.63 5.43 1.99
CA ALA A 29 6.31 5.94 2.28
C ALA A 29 5.50 4.72 2.71
N ILE A 30 5.08 4.66 3.98
CA ILE A 30 4.22 3.60 4.48
C ILE A 30 2.87 3.89 3.85
N ALA A 31 2.76 3.58 2.57
CA ALA A 31 1.51 3.63 1.89
C ALA A 31 0.72 2.39 2.29
N GLY A 32 -0.57 2.59 2.43
CA GLY A 32 -1.38 1.74 3.25
C GLY A 32 -2.41 2.58 4.00
N ASN A 33 -3.12 1.94 4.92
CA ASN A 33 -4.05 2.60 5.85
C ASN A 33 -5.15 3.41 5.17
N PHE A 34 -5.59 3.04 3.96
CA PHE A 34 -6.72 3.72 3.31
C PHE A 34 -7.97 3.69 4.21
N SER A 35 -8.17 2.62 5.00
CA SER A 35 -9.32 2.47 5.89
C SER A 35 -9.44 3.61 6.92
N LYS A 36 -8.32 4.27 7.26
CA LYS A 36 -8.30 5.40 8.21
C LYS A 36 -8.89 6.68 7.65
N THR A 37 -8.99 6.79 6.32
CA THR A 37 -9.45 8.01 5.64
C THR A 37 -10.52 7.75 4.59
N CYS A 38 -10.98 6.51 4.49
CA CYS A 38 -12.09 6.10 3.63
C CYS A 38 -13.16 5.39 4.46
N HIS A 39 -14.42 5.42 4.00
CA HIS A 39 -15.54 4.72 4.60
C HIS A 39 -16.46 4.12 3.53
N ASN A 40 -17.49 3.37 3.95
CA ASN A 40 -18.35 2.60 3.04
C ASN A 40 -17.53 1.68 2.12
N ILE A 41 -16.54 1.02 2.70
CA ILE A 41 -15.63 0.13 1.99
C ILE A 41 -16.40 -1.12 1.59
N ARG A 42 -16.25 -1.54 0.34
CA ARG A 42 -16.95 -2.71 -0.19
C ARG A 42 -16.25 -3.27 -1.41
N LEU A 43 -16.47 -4.55 -1.63
CA LEU A 43 -15.95 -5.26 -2.79
C LEU A 43 -17.08 -5.43 -3.83
N GLU A 44 -16.86 -4.90 -5.03
CA GLU A 44 -17.71 -5.15 -6.20
C GLU A 44 -17.00 -6.09 -7.18
N ASP A 45 -17.78 -6.92 -7.88
CA ASP A 45 -17.28 -7.86 -8.90
C ASP A 45 -16.10 -8.73 -8.44
N LYS A 46 -16.02 -8.99 -7.12
CA LYS A 46 -14.97 -9.77 -6.44
C LYS A 46 -13.56 -9.16 -6.46
N ILE A 47 -13.31 -8.09 -7.22
CA ILE A 47 -11.96 -7.53 -7.40
C ILE A 47 -11.89 -6.02 -7.36
N ILE A 48 -13.02 -5.30 -7.43
CA ILE A 48 -13.04 -3.84 -7.41
C ILE A 48 -13.32 -3.40 -5.98
N LEU A 49 -12.29 -2.91 -5.30
CA LEU A 49 -12.44 -2.28 -4.00
C LEU A 49 -12.99 -0.88 -4.21
N LYS A 50 -14.16 -0.58 -3.66
CA LYS A 50 -14.78 0.74 -3.67
C LYS A 50 -14.86 1.30 -2.26
N ALA A 51 -14.69 2.61 -2.14
CA ALA A 51 -14.89 3.34 -0.89
C ALA A 51 -15.20 4.81 -1.17
N ARG A 52 -15.67 5.53 -0.15
CA ARG A 52 -15.67 7.00 -0.15
C ARG A 52 -14.44 7.49 0.57
N CYS A 53 -13.55 8.15 -0.15
CA CYS A 53 -12.22 8.53 0.35
C CYS A 53 -12.11 10.04 0.54
N ARG A 54 -11.47 10.44 1.65
CA ARG A 54 -11.30 11.84 2.03
C ARG A 54 -10.22 12.51 1.17
N ARG A 55 -10.54 13.69 0.63
CA ARG A 55 -9.59 14.63 0.01
C ARG A 55 -8.84 15.45 1.05
N ILE A 56 -7.73 16.06 0.66
CA ILE A 56 -6.99 17.05 1.46
C ILE A 56 -7.89 18.23 1.85
N SER A 57 -8.81 18.62 0.95
CA SER A 57 -9.85 19.62 1.23
C SER A 57 -10.85 19.22 2.34
N GLY A 58 -10.84 17.96 2.76
CA GLY A 58 -11.76 17.41 3.76
C GLY A 58 -13.07 16.85 3.18
N THR A 59 -13.36 17.10 1.89
CA THR A 59 -14.51 16.51 1.19
C THR A 59 -14.28 15.02 0.92
N TYR A 60 -15.36 14.26 0.72
CA TYR A 60 -15.28 12.83 0.38
C TYR A 60 -15.75 12.60 -1.06
N VAL A 61 -15.07 11.71 -1.76
CA VAL A 61 -15.41 11.31 -3.13
C VAL A 61 -15.45 9.80 -3.28
N ASP A 62 -16.25 9.32 -4.21
CA ASP A 62 -16.24 7.90 -4.57
C ASP A 62 -14.92 7.55 -5.26
N ALA A 63 -14.29 6.49 -4.76
CA ALA A 63 -13.00 6.01 -5.24
C ALA A 63 -13.08 4.49 -5.46
N ALA A 64 -12.29 3.99 -6.41
CA ALA A 64 -12.24 2.58 -6.74
C ALA A 64 -10.86 2.15 -7.21
N VAL A 65 -10.44 0.95 -6.84
CA VAL A 65 -9.22 0.32 -7.34
C VAL A 65 -9.46 -1.16 -7.64
N SER A 66 -8.86 -1.68 -8.70
CA SER A 66 -8.85 -3.13 -8.93
C SER A 66 -7.73 -3.77 -8.11
N LEU A 67 -8.09 -4.69 -7.23
CA LEU A 67 -7.16 -5.48 -6.43
C LEU A 67 -6.25 -6.39 -7.29
N ASN A 68 -6.69 -6.72 -8.50
CA ASN A 68 -5.85 -7.42 -9.48
C ASN A 68 -4.62 -6.62 -9.92
N ASN A 69 -4.58 -5.31 -9.67
CA ASN A 69 -3.45 -4.47 -10.06
C ASN A 69 -2.24 -4.65 -9.14
N CYS A 70 -2.43 -5.21 -7.94
CA CYS A 70 -1.37 -5.22 -6.92
C CYS A 70 -1.31 -6.49 -6.06
N ILE A 71 -2.36 -7.31 -6.06
CA ILE A 71 -2.40 -8.56 -5.30
C ILE A 71 -2.11 -9.75 -6.22
N ASP A 72 -1.26 -10.63 -5.73
CA ASP A 72 -0.88 -11.89 -6.34
C ASP A 72 -1.19 -13.08 -5.42
N ASN A 73 -1.20 -14.28 -5.98
CA ASN A 73 -1.27 -15.53 -5.26
C ASN A 73 0.07 -16.27 -5.36
N ARG A 74 0.86 -16.24 -4.29
CA ARG A 74 2.11 -16.99 -4.18
C ARG A 74 1.88 -18.29 -3.42
N ASP A 75 1.69 -19.36 -4.19
CA ASP A 75 1.51 -20.73 -3.67
C ASP A 75 0.39 -20.88 -2.62
N GLY A 76 -0.76 -20.26 -2.91
CA GLY A 76 -1.95 -20.27 -2.05
C GLY A 76 -1.99 -19.16 -1.00
N VAL A 77 -1.04 -18.22 -1.03
CA VAL A 77 -0.96 -17.07 -0.11
C VAL A 77 -1.14 -15.77 -0.89
N LEU A 78 -2.07 -14.94 -0.44
CA LEU A 78 -2.29 -13.58 -0.97
C LEU A 78 -1.15 -12.66 -0.51
N VAL A 79 -0.59 -11.88 -1.43
CA VAL A 79 0.47 -10.92 -1.13
C VAL A 79 0.38 -9.70 -2.03
N PHE A 80 0.86 -8.55 -1.54
CA PHE A 80 1.14 -7.38 -2.38
C PHE A 80 2.38 -7.59 -3.28
N GLY A 81 2.47 -6.79 -4.34
CA GLY A 81 3.63 -6.76 -5.25
C GLY A 81 3.53 -7.75 -6.41
N GLY A 82 2.32 -8.03 -6.89
CA GLY A 82 2.13 -8.74 -8.15
C GLY A 82 0.77 -8.42 -8.75
N HIS A 83 0.18 -9.33 -9.53
CA HIS A 83 -1.05 -9.02 -10.25
C HIS A 83 -1.93 -10.24 -10.49
N LYS A 84 -3.22 -9.98 -10.65
CA LYS A 84 -4.23 -10.93 -11.12
C LYS A 84 -4.41 -12.18 -10.24
N PHE A 85 -4.29 -12.05 -8.90
CA PHE A 85 -4.57 -13.16 -7.97
C PHE A 85 -5.90 -13.87 -8.25
N SER A 86 -6.93 -13.11 -8.67
CA SER A 86 -8.27 -13.65 -8.97
C SER A 86 -8.30 -14.73 -10.05
N LEU A 87 -7.27 -14.84 -10.91
CA LEU A 87 -7.15 -15.92 -11.88
C LEU A 87 -6.94 -17.30 -11.23
N THR A 88 -6.42 -17.32 -10.01
CA THR A 88 -6.10 -18.55 -9.28
C THR A 88 -6.75 -18.63 -7.90
N CYS A 89 -7.56 -17.64 -7.53
CA CYS A 89 -8.32 -17.59 -6.28
C CYS A 89 -9.83 -17.58 -6.54
N ARG A 90 -10.62 -18.01 -5.55
CA ARG A 90 -12.09 -17.96 -5.57
C ARG A 90 -12.63 -17.67 -4.17
N HIS A 91 -13.95 -17.51 -4.05
CA HIS A 91 -14.61 -17.16 -2.78
C HIS A 91 -13.96 -15.92 -2.17
N ILE A 92 -13.83 -14.88 -2.99
CA ILE A 92 -13.17 -13.63 -2.64
C ILE A 92 -14.21 -12.73 -1.96
N SER A 93 -13.92 -12.28 -0.75
CA SER A 93 -14.77 -11.38 0.04
C SER A 93 -13.93 -10.53 0.99
N LEU A 94 -14.55 -9.52 1.57
CA LEU A 94 -14.00 -8.85 2.75
C LEU A 94 -14.49 -9.58 4.01
N LEU A 95 -13.71 -9.52 5.08
CA LEU A 95 -14.16 -9.89 6.42
C LEU A 95 -14.93 -8.73 7.07
N ASP A 96 -15.41 -8.93 8.30
CA ASP A 96 -16.26 -7.98 9.03
C ASP A 96 -15.57 -6.65 9.39
N ASP A 97 -14.24 -6.57 9.27
CA ASP A 97 -13.48 -5.33 9.42
C ASP A 97 -13.47 -4.46 8.15
N ASP A 98 -14.10 -4.93 7.06
CA ASP A 98 -14.22 -4.30 5.75
C ASP A 98 -12.89 -4.06 5.00
N TYR A 99 -11.73 -4.41 5.56
CA TYR A 99 -10.43 -4.20 4.93
C TYR A 99 -9.51 -5.42 4.94
N THR A 100 -9.89 -6.52 5.58
CA THR A 100 -9.20 -7.81 5.40
C THR A 100 -9.82 -8.57 4.23
N LEU A 101 -9.03 -8.82 3.18
CA LEU A 101 -9.43 -9.65 2.04
C LEU A 101 -9.29 -11.13 2.39
N LEU A 102 -10.35 -11.91 2.23
CA LEU A 102 -10.36 -13.37 2.32
C LEU A 102 -10.48 -13.98 0.92
N ALA A 103 -9.68 -15.00 0.61
CA ALA A 103 -9.89 -15.83 -0.58
C ALA A 103 -9.37 -17.26 -0.42
N GLN A 104 -9.92 -18.16 -1.23
CA GLN A 104 -9.41 -19.52 -1.39
C GLN A 104 -8.56 -19.62 -2.68
N CYS A 105 -7.24 -19.69 -2.50
CA CYS A 105 -6.24 -19.63 -3.56
C CYS A 105 -5.61 -20.99 -3.89
N ARG A 106 -5.27 -21.21 -5.16
CA ARG A 106 -4.65 -22.45 -5.64
C ARG A 106 -3.14 -22.43 -5.35
N ARG A 107 -2.64 -23.51 -4.77
CA ARG A 107 -1.21 -23.83 -4.59
C ARG A 107 -0.61 -24.42 -5.87
N ARG A 108 0.71 -24.43 -5.98
CA ARG A 108 1.45 -25.05 -7.10
C ARG A 108 1.15 -26.54 -7.25
N ASN A 109 0.92 -27.23 -6.13
CA ASN A 109 0.52 -28.65 -6.12
C ASN A 109 -0.96 -28.90 -6.47
N GLY A 110 -1.69 -27.88 -6.91
CA GLY A 110 -3.10 -27.96 -7.30
C GLY A 110 -4.10 -27.92 -6.15
N ARG A 111 -3.67 -28.13 -4.89
CA ARG A 111 -4.54 -27.99 -3.72
C ARG A 111 -4.92 -26.53 -3.52
N ARG A 112 -5.96 -26.28 -2.72
CA ARG A 112 -6.41 -24.93 -2.38
C ARG A 112 -6.14 -24.62 -0.92
N HIS A 113 -5.94 -23.34 -0.63
CA HIS A 113 -5.64 -22.81 0.69
C HIS A 113 -6.44 -21.53 0.92
N TRP A 114 -6.97 -21.36 2.13
CA TRP A 114 -7.58 -20.12 2.54
C TRP A 114 -6.47 -19.16 2.97
N SER A 115 -6.49 -17.96 2.42
CA SER A 115 -5.56 -16.90 2.77
C SER A 115 -6.34 -15.63 3.06
N THR A 116 -5.85 -14.88 4.04
CA THR A 116 -6.25 -13.50 4.26
C THR A 116 -5.13 -12.55 3.83
N LEU A 117 -5.47 -11.29 3.58
CA LEU A 117 -4.52 -10.19 3.37
C LEU A 117 -5.14 -8.90 3.91
N GLU A 118 -4.41 -8.20 4.77
CA GLU A 118 -4.79 -6.89 5.30
C GLU A 118 -4.57 -5.82 4.23
N LEU A 119 -5.65 -5.22 3.70
CA LEU A 119 -5.55 -4.28 2.58
C LEU A 119 -4.89 -2.96 2.98
N ASP A 120 -4.93 -2.61 4.27
CA ASP A 120 -4.19 -1.47 4.80
C ASP A 120 -2.67 -1.62 4.70
N GLU A 121 -2.12 -2.81 4.44
CA GLU A 121 -0.67 -2.99 4.25
C GLU A 121 -0.16 -2.44 2.90
N GLY A 122 -1.04 -2.26 1.91
CA GLY A 122 -0.62 -1.91 0.55
C GLY A 122 -1.64 -1.11 -0.28
N THR A 123 -2.74 -0.68 0.33
CA THR A 123 -3.75 0.18 -0.32
C THR A 123 -3.79 1.53 0.38
N THR A 124 -3.72 2.61 -0.39
CA THR A 124 -3.66 3.98 0.13
C THR A 124 -4.72 4.89 -0.48
N ASN A 125 -5.06 5.95 0.24
CA ASN A 125 -5.86 7.06 -0.26
C ASN A 125 -4.96 8.29 -0.46
N ASN A 126 -4.83 8.74 -1.70
CA ASN A 126 -4.10 9.95 -2.07
C ASN A 126 -5.06 11.03 -2.59
N ASP A 127 -5.45 11.97 -1.73
CA ASP A 127 -6.40 13.05 -2.08
C ASP A 127 -7.70 12.56 -2.74
N GLY A 128 -8.30 11.50 -2.18
CA GLY A 128 -9.52 10.88 -2.72
C GLY A 128 -9.27 9.88 -3.85
N LEU A 129 -8.02 9.66 -4.27
CA LEU A 129 -7.64 8.58 -5.17
C LEU A 129 -7.28 7.32 -4.37
N LEU A 130 -8.11 6.29 -4.49
CA LEU A 130 -7.81 4.97 -3.93
C LEU A 130 -6.89 4.21 -4.90
N GLN A 131 -5.74 3.77 -4.41
CA GLN A 131 -4.75 3.08 -5.23
C GLN A 131 -3.96 2.07 -4.40
N CYS A 132 -3.40 1.07 -5.07
CA CYS A 132 -2.37 0.26 -4.46
C CYS A 132 -1.04 1.03 -4.47
N ASN A 133 -0.16 0.74 -3.52
CA ASN A 133 1.20 1.25 -3.49
C ASN A 133 2.24 0.30 -4.06
#